data_AF-A0A543IUH9-F1
#
_entry.id   AF-A0A543IUH9-F1
#
_cell.length_a   1.000
_cell.length_b   1.000
_cell.length_c   1.000
_cell.angle_alpha   90.00
_cell.angle_beta   90.00
_cell.angle_gamma   90.00
#
_symmetry.space_group_name_H-M   'P 1'
#
loop_
_entity.id
_entity.type
_entity.pdbx_description
1 polymer ?
#
loop_
_entity_poly.entity_id
_entity_poly.type
_entity_poly.pdbx_seq_one_letter_code
_entity_poly.pdbx_strand_id
1 'polypeptide(L)'
;MAPTEVPPLASSNRRIIPIWTDGPLALFAGSVGAVLFGRILHEWVAFACTLLLWSFCNHVLLTVAVGGSIGKLIGGLRLIRTADLRKPTFRQAVHRWLWGFFYILISPFLMLTGTDVDHLDIAGLRIVRRADLRRIRSDRS
;
A
#
# COMPACT_ATOMS: atom_id res chain seq x y z
N MET A 1 2.16 -16.41 -29.61
CA MET A 1 2.72 -15.33 -28.77
C MET A 1 1.59 -14.85 -27.87
N ALA A 2 1.63 -15.16 -26.58
CA ALA A 2 0.57 -14.75 -25.65
C ALA A 2 0.70 -13.24 -25.40
N PRO A 3 -0.37 -12.43 -25.53
CA PRO A 3 -0.29 -11.03 -25.18
C PRO A 3 -0.01 -10.93 -23.67
N THR A 4 1.14 -10.37 -23.35
CA THR A 4 1.59 -9.96 -22.02
C THR A 4 0.78 -8.76 -21.54
N GLU A 5 -0.56 -8.87 -21.52
CA GLU A 5 -1.45 -7.81 -21.05
C GLU A 5 -1.39 -7.77 -19.52
N VAL A 6 -0.32 -7.16 -19.02
CA VAL A 6 -0.31 -6.66 -17.66
C VAL A 6 -1.31 -5.50 -17.63
N PRO A 7 -2.35 -5.56 -16.78
CA PRO A 7 -3.42 -4.57 -16.79
C PRO A 7 -2.88 -3.15 -16.65
N PRO A 8 -3.56 -2.15 -17.24
CA PRO A 8 -3.10 -0.78 -17.20
C PRO A 8 -2.96 -0.30 -15.76
N LEU A 9 -1.93 0.51 -15.56
CA LEU A 9 -1.63 1.14 -14.30
C LEU A 9 -2.82 2.02 -13.88
N ALA A 10 -3.30 1.88 -12.64
CA ALA A 10 -4.43 2.71 -12.18
C ALA A 10 -4.11 4.21 -12.34
N SER A 11 -5.08 5.03 -12.75
CA SER A 11 -4.85 6.46 -13.01
C SER A 11 -4.35 7.22 -11.78
N SER A 12 -3.50 8.23 -12.00
CA SER A 12 -2.87 9.04 -10.94
C SER A 12 -3.90 9.60 -9.94
N ASN A 13 -5.02 10.13 -10.44
CA ASN A 13 -6.05 10.76 -9.61
C ASN A 13 -6.71 9.80 -8.58
N ARG A 14 -6.79 8.49 -8.88
CA ARG A 14 -7.36 7.50 -7.93
C ARG A 14 -6.35 7.00 -6.90
N ARG A 15 -5.05 7.27 -7.10
CA ARG A 15 -3.98 6.87 -6.17
C ARG A 15 -3.82 7.83 -5.01
N ILE A 16 -4.33 9.05 -5.18
CA ILE A 16 -4.39 10.07 -4.15
C ILE A 16 -5.34 9.63 -3.02
N ILE A 17 -6.42 8.90 -3.33
CA ILE A 17 -7.42 8.43 -2.35
C ILE A 17 -6.78 7.61 -1.20
N PRO A 18 -5.94 6.58 -1.46
CA PRO A 18 -5.21 5.87 -0.41
C PRO A 18 -4.38 6.76 0.52
N ILE A 19 -3.73 7.81 -0.01
CA ILE A 19 -2.85 8.68 0.77
C ILE A 19 -3.67 9.44 1.82
N TRP A 20 -4.82 9.99 1.41
CA TRP A 20 -5.73 10.73 2.29
C TRP A 20 -6.57 9.87 3.23
N THR A 21 -6.50 8.54 3.11
CA THR A 21 -7.29 7.62 3.94
C THR A 21 -6.40 6.81 4.87
N ASP A 22 -5.38 6.13 4.34
CA ASP A 22 -4.52 5.24 5.13
C ASP A 22 -3.65 6.03 6.14
N GLY A 23 -3.18 7.23 5.77
CA GLY A 23 -2.35 8.09 6.63
C GLY A 23 -3.10 8.63 7.86
N PRO A 24 -4.24 9.31 7.69
CA PRO A 24 -5.05 9.79 8.82
C PRO A 24 -5.53 8.66 9.75
N LEU A 25 -5.88 7.50 9.20
CA LEU A 25 -6.26 6.33 10.02
C LEU A 25 -5.08 5.86 10.89
N ALA A 26 -3.87 5.85 10.36
CA ALA A 26 -2.68 5.48 11.13
C ALA A 26 -2.35 6.50 12.23
N LEU A 27 -2.48 7.80 11.94
CA LEU A 27 -2.32 8.86 12.94
C LEU A 27 -3.37 8.75 14.04
N PHE A 28 -4.63 8.50 13.68
CA PHE A 28 -5.71 8.31 14.64
C PHE A 28 -5.45 7.10 15.56
N ALA A 29 -5.04 5.96 15.01
CA ALA A 29 -4.65 4.78 15.79
C ALA A 29 -3.45 5.06 16.71
N GLY A 30 -2.48 5.85 16.24
CA GLY A 30 -1.38 6.40 17.03
C GLY A 30 -1.90 7.16 18.25
N SER A 31 -2.73 8.17 18.02
CA SER A 31 -3.28 9.04 19.07
C SER A 31 -4.11 8.27 20.10
N VAL A 32 -4.98 7.37 19.64
CA VAL A 32 -5.76 6.49 20.54
C VAL A 32 -4.83 5.63 21.38
N GLY A 33 -3.79 5.05 20.77
CA GLY A 33 -2.79 4.26 21.48
C GLY A 33 -2.01 5.05 22.53
N ALA A 34 -1.62 6.29 22.21
CA ALA A 34 -0.96 7.20 23.14
C ALA A 34 -1.82 7.46 24.38
N VAL A 35 -3.12 7.71 24.20
CA VAL A 35 -4.07 7.93 25.31
C VAL A 35 -4.25 6.67 26.16
N LEU A 36 -4.35 5.49 25.53
CA LEU A 36 -4.62 4.23 26.23
C LEU A 36 -3.39 3.67 26.96
N PHE A 37 -2.21 3.76 26.35
CA PHE A 37 -1.00 3.06 26.81
C PHE A 37 0.14 4.00 27.22
N GLY A 38 0.00 5.31 26.99
CA GLY A 38 1.07 6.29 27.24
C GLY A 38 1.52 6.37 28.69
N ARG A 39 0.62 6.09 29.65
CA ARG A 39 0.97 6.02 31.08
C ARG A 39 1.85 4.83 31.45
N ILE A 40 1.86 3.77 30.64
CA ILE A 40 2.63 2.55 30.88
C ILE A 40 3.96 2.60 30.12
N LEU A 41 3.92 3.02 28.84
CA LEU A 41 5.05 2.89 27.92
C LEU A 41 5.72 4.22 27.56
N HIS A 42 5.26 5.36 28.11
CA HIS A 42 5.51 6.72 27.62
C HIS A 42 4.71 7.04 26.36
N GLU A 43 4.12 8.24 26.30
CA GLU A 43 3.13 8.64 25.28
C GLU A 43 3.64 8.50 23.85
N TRP A 44 4.88 8.96 23.60
CA TRP A 44 5.51 8.90 22.28
C TRP A 44 5.80 7.47 21.82
N VAL A 45 6.15 6.57 22.75
CA VAL A 45 6.41 5.16 22.43
C VAL A 45 5.09 4.46 22.13
N ALA A 46 4.07 4.68 22.96
CA ALA A 46 2.73 4.15 22.74
C ALA A 46 2.18 4.62 21.37
N PHE A 47 2.31 5.92 21.06
CA PHE A 47 1.93 6.48 19.77
C PHE A 47 2.64 5.78 18.59
N ALA A 48 3.97 5.69 18.64
CA ALA A 48 4.76 5.11 17.57
C ALA A 48 4.44 3.63 17.37
N CYS A 49 4.32 2.86 18.46
CA CYS A 49 4.01 1.44 18.42
C CYS A 49 2.63 1.17 17.82
N THR A 50 1.58 1.89 18.26
CA THR A 50 0.22 1.65 17.73
C THR A 50 0.07 2.15 16.30
N LEU A 51 0.70 3.27 15.94
CA LEU A 51 0.75 3.76 14.56
C LEU A 51 1.41 2.75 13.64
N LEU A 52 2.58 2.22 14.01
CA LEU A 52 3.32 1.23 13.22
C LEU A 52 2.55 -0.08 13.13
N LEU A 53 1.96 -0.55 14.23
CA LEU A 53 1.16 -1.77 14.24
C LEU A 53 -0.07 -1.64 13.32
N TRP A 54 -0.79 -0.54 13.41
CA TRP A 54 -1.94 -0.27 12.53
C TRP A 54 -1.51 -0.18 11.06
N SER A 55 -0.43 0.56 10.77
CA SER A 55 0.16 0.66 9.44
C SER A 55 0.52 -0.71 8.88
N PHE A 56 1.16 -1.56 9.69
CA PHE A 56 1.51 -2.93 9.33
C PHE A 56 0.27 -3.77 9.03
N CYS A 57 -0.73 -3.76 9.92
CA CYS A 57 -1.98 -4.49 9.71
C CYS A 57 -2.69 -4.05 8.42
N ASN A 58 -2.78 -2.74 8.16
CA ASN A 58 -3.46 -2.19 6.99
C ASN A 58 -2.68 -2.43 5.68
N HIS A 59 -1.35 -2.27 5.69
CA HIS A 59 -0.55 -2.37 4.46
C HIS A 59 -0.02 -3.77 4.18
N VAL A 60 0.15 -4.62 5.19
CA VAL A 60 0.67 -5.99 5.04
C VAL A 60 -0.46 -7.01 5.14
N LEU A 61 -1.07 -7.15 6.33
CA LEU A 61 -2.03 -8.23 6.58
C LEU A 61 -3.28 -8.11 5.70
N LEU A 62 -3.85 -6.91 5.62
CA LEU A 62 -5.02 -6.66 4.78
C LEU A 62 -4.67 -6.80 3.29
N THR A 63 -3.50 -6.33 2.87
CA THR A 63 -3.02 -6.50 1.49
C THR A 63 -2.89 -7.96 1.09
N VAL A 64 -2.38 -8.82 1.97
CA VAL A 64 -2.28 -10.27 1.71
C VAL A 64 -3.67 -10.92 1.67
N ALA A 65 -4.55 -10.57 2.62
CA ALA A 65 -5.88 -11.16 2.73
C ALA A 65 -6.79 -10.80 1.55
N VAL A 66 -6.93 -9.50 1.26
CA VAL A 66 -7.93 -8.98 0.31
C VAL A 66 -7.34 -8.31 -0.94
N GLY A 67 -6.02 -8.14 -1.00
CA GLY A 67 -5.32 -7.59 -2.16
C GLY A 67 -5.17 -6.07 -2.12
N GLY A 68 -5.33 -5.40 -0.98
CA GLY A 68 -5.04 -3.96 -0.85
C GLY A 68 -5.27 -3.44 0.58
N SER A 69 -4.79 -2.23 0.86
CA SER A 69 -5.12 -1.48 2.09
C SER A 69 -6.53 -0.89 2.03
N ILE A 70 -7.08 -0.45 3.17
CA ILE A 70 -8.43 0.14 3.25
C ILE A 70 -8.63 1.23 2.20
N GLY A 71 -7.72 2.20 2.12
CA GLY A 71 -7.80 3.29 1.15
C GLY A 71 -7.76 2.82 -0.31
N LYS A 72 -6.97 1.78 -0.59
CA LYS A 72 -6.92 1.16 -1.93
C LYS A 72 -8.24 0.47 -2.24
N LEU A 73 -8.85 -0.23 -1.29
CA LEU A 73 -10.12 -0.92 -1.50
C LEU A 73 -11.26 0.07 -1.74
N ILE A 74 -11.30 1.18 -0.99
CA ILE A 74 -12.24 2.29 -1.20
C ILE A 74 -12.06 2.89 -2.60
N GLY A 75 -10.80 3.12 -3.02
CA GLY A 75 -10.47 3.58 -4.37
C GLY A 75 -10.77 2.57 -5.49
N GLY A 76 -11.21 1.34 -5.16
CA GLY A 76 -11.42 0.26 -6.12
C GLY A 76 -10.12 -0.30 -6.69
N LEU A 77 -9.01 -0.12 -5.99
CA LEU A 77 -7.65 -0.54 -6.35
C LEU A 77 -7.31 -1.87 -5.70
N ARG A 78 -6.46 -2.64 -6.37
CA ARG A 78 -5.88 -3.89 -5.89
C ARG A 78 -4.41 -3.99 -6.29
N LEU A 79 -3.63 -4.59 -5.40
CA LEU A 79 -2.26 -5.03 -5.65
C LEU A 79 -2.29 -6.44 -6.20
N ILE A 80 -1.56 -6.63 -7.29
CA ILE A 80 -1.38 -7.93 -7.92
C ILE A 80 0.10 -8.18 -8.15
N ARG A 81 0.50 -9.45 -8.12
CA ARG A 81 1.83 -9.86 -8.56
C ARG A 81 1.90 -9.77 -10.09
N THR A 82 2.90 -9.08 -10.62
CA THR A 82 3.10 -8.92 -12.07
C THR A 82 3.37 -10.26 -12.77
N ALA A 83 4.04 -11.18 -12.09
CA ALA A 83 4.37 -12.51 -12.64
C ALA A 83 3.12 -13.36 -12.97
N ASP A 84 2.11 -13.39 -12.09
CA ASP A 84 0.99 -14.36 -12.22
C ASP A 84 -0.40 -13.75 -12.02
N LEU A 85 -0.50 -12.42 -11.88
CA LEU A 85 -1.74 -11.69 -11.60
C LEU A 85 -2.47 -12.16 -10.31
N ARG A 86 -1.77 -12.88 -9.43
CA ARG A 86 -2.27 -13.37 -8.14
C ARG A 86 -2.15 -12.30 -7.05
N LYS A 87 -2.74 -12.60 -5.89
CA LYS A 87 -2.58 -11.77 -4.69
C LYS A 87 -1.10 -11.69 -4.27
N PRO A 88 -0.68 -10.58 -3.65
CA PRO A 88 0.67 -10.42 -3.11
C PRO A 88 0.96 -11.46 -2.02
N THR A 89 2.20 -11.94 -1.98
CA THR A 89 2.69 -12.77 -0.87
C THR A 89 3.02 -11.90 0.36
N PHE A 90 3.04 -12.50 1.56
CA PHE A 90 3.41 -11.79 2.79
C PHE A 90 4.79 -11.12 2.68
N ARG A 91 5.80 -11.84 2.18
CA ARG A 91 7.15 -11.29 2.00
C ARG A 91 7.16 -10.08 1.05
N GLN A 92 6.41 -10.13 -0.05
CA GLN A 92 6.32 -8.99 -0.97
C GLN A 92 5.61 -7.79 -0.34
N ALA A 93 4.55 -8.04 0.44
CA ALA A 93 3.82 -6.99 1.14
C ALA A 93 4.69 -6.32 2.23
N VAL A 94 5.44 -7.11 3.01
CA VAL A 94 6.41 -6.60 4.00
C VAL A 94 7.52 -5.81 3.33
N HIS A 95 8.13 -6.34 2.26
CA HIS A 95 9.19 -5.64 1.54
C HIS A 95 8.69 -4.30 0.97
N ARG A 96 7.48 -4.27 0.41
CA ARG A 96 6.85 -3.05 -0.07
C ARG A 96 6.54 -2.06 1.06
N TRP A 97 6.11 -2.55 2.22
CA TRP A 97 5.85 -1.72 3.40
C TRP A 97 7.14 -1.08 3.94
N LEU A 98 8.22 -1.86 4.05
CA LEU A 98 9.55 -1.35 4.44
C LEU A 98 10.08 -0.31 3.46
N TRP A 99 9.98 -0.58 2.15
CA TRP A 99 10.34 0.37 1.11
C TRP A 99 9.53 1.67 1.18
N GLY A 100 8.29 1.62 1.67
CA GLY A 100 7.48 2.81 1.92
C GLY A 100 8.16 3.81 2.86
N PHE A 101 8.82 3.34 3.92
CA PHE A 101 9.54 4.22 4.85
C PHE A 101 10.80 4.83 4.22
N PHE A 102 11.60 4.02 3.52
CA PHE A 102 12.76 4.54 2.77
C PHE A 102 12.34 5.58 1.73
N TYR A 103 11.22 5.34 1.05
CA TYR A 103 10.68 6.27 0.07
C TYR A 103 10.26 7.59 0.71
N ILE A 104 9.59 7.57 1.87
CA ILE A 104 9.21 8.80 2.59
C ILE A 104 10.46 9.65 2.92
N LEU A 105 11.57 9.01 3.27
CA LEU A 105 12.82 9.72 3.59
C LEU A 105 13.50 10.32 2.34
N ILE A 106 13.48 9.62 1.21
CA ILE A 106 14.17 10.06 -0.02
C ILE A 106 13.28 10.90 -0.95
N SER A 107 11.95 10.87 -0.81
CA SER A 107 11.03 11.56 -1.72
C SER A 107 11.28 13.07 -1.83
N PRO A 108 11.62 13.82 -0.76
CA PRO A 108 11.92 15.24 -0.89
C PRO A 108 13.13 15.47 -1.78
N PHE A 109 14.16 14.61 -1.67
CA PHE A 109 15.34 14.68 -2.51
C PHE A 109 15.01 14.35 -3.97
N LEU A 110 14.25 13.28 -4.22
CA LEU A 110 13.82 12.90 -5.58
C LEU A 110 12.99 13.99 -6.27
N MET A 111 12.13 14.68 -5.52
CA MET A 111 11.35 15.82 -6.02
C MET A 111 12.25 17.00 -6.40
N LEU A 112 13.29 17.28 -5.61
CA LEU A 112 14.23 18.36 -5.89
C LEU A 112 15.13 18.07 -7.10
N THR A 113 15.50 16.80 -7.30
CA THR A 113 16.36 16.38 -8.43
C THR A 113 15.58 16.08 -9.71
N GLY A 114 14.24 16.10 -9.67
CA GLY A 114 13.38 15.77 -10.81
C GLY A 114 13.50 14.30 -11.26
N THR A 115 14.05 13.44 -10.41
CA THR A 115 14.24 12.02 -10.71
C THR A 115 12.97 11.25 -10.34
N ASP A 116 12.25 10.76 -11.34
CA ASP A 116 11.08 9.92 -11.14
C ASP A 116 11.52 8.46 -11.03
N VAL A 117 11.58 7.94 -9.81
CA VAL A 117 11.77 6.51 -9.59
C VAL A 117 10.41 5.87 -9.78
N ASP A 118 10.30 4.90 -10.70
CA ASP A 118 9.08 4.16 -10.97
C ASP A 118 8.75 3.24 -9.77
N HIS A 119 8.26 3.88 -8.71
CA HIS A 119 7.91 3.46 -7.36
C HIS A 119 6.88 2.32 -7.32
N LEU A 120 6.40 1.88 -8.48
CA LEU A 120 5.17 1.15 -8.63
C LEU A 120 5.35 -0.35 -8.78
N ASP A 121 6.53 -0.81 -9.21
CA ASP A 121 6.86 -2.23 -9.40
C ASP A 121 7.89 -2.76 -8.39
N ILE A 122 8.16 -2.01 -7.32
CA ILE A 122 8.99 -2.48 -6.22
C ILE A 122 8.32 -3.72 -5.58
N ALA A 123 9.08 -4.81 -5.51
CA ALA A 123 8.64 -6.17 -5.12
C ALA A 123 7.80 -6.95 -6.16
N GLY A 124 7.75 -6.51 -7.42
CA GLY A 124 7.00 -7.18 -8.49
C GLY A 124 5.48 -7.11 -8.28
N LEU A 125 5.01 -6.02 -7.67
CA LEU A 125 3.61 -5.81 -7.33
C LEU A 125 3.07 -4.57 -8.03
N ARG A 126 2.05 -4.71 -8.87
CA ARG A 126 1.42 -3.61 -9.59
C ARG A 126 0.10 -3.21 -8.95
N ILE A 127 -0.18 -1.90 -8.89
CA ILE A 127 -1.49 -1.37 -8.48
C ILE A 127 -2.39 -1.28 -9.71
N VAL A 128 -3.48 -2.04 -9.67
CA VAL A 128 -4.43 -2.18 -10.77
C VAL A 128 -5.86 -1.95 -10.27
N ARG A 129 -6.74 -1.50 -11.16
CA ARG A 129 -8.17 -1.36 -10.84
C ARG A 129 -8.84 -2.73 -10.71
N ARG A 130 -9.72 -2.89 -9.72
CA ARG A 130 -10.51 -4.11 -9.53
C ARG A 130 -11.40 -4.43 -10.75
N ALA A 131 -11.90 -3.42 -11.44
CA ALA A 131 -12.72 -3.59 -12.65
C ALA A 131 -11.90 -4.21 -13.79
N ASP A 132 -10.71 -3.67 -14.05
CA ASP A 132 -9.82 -4.14 -15.12
C ASP A 132 -9.36 -5.59 -14.87
N LEU A 133 -9.11 -5.94 -13.60
CA LEU A 133 -8.82 -7.32 -13.20
C LEU A 133 -9.98 -8.29 -13.42
N ARG A 134 -11.22 -7.85 -13.21
CA ARG A 134 -12.40 -8.69 -13.46
C ARG A 134 -12.56 -8.95 -14.96
N ARG A 135 -12.33 -7.92 -15.79
CA ARG A 135 -12.41 -8.02 -17.25
C ARG A 135 -11.41 -9.06 -17.78
N ILE A 136 -10.14 -8.93 -17.42
CA ILE A 136 -9.09 -9.88 -17.84
C ILE A 136 -9.38 -11.31 -17.36
N ARG A 137 -9.97 -11.47 -16.16
CA ARG A 137 -10.33 -12.81 -15.66
C ARG A 137 -11.52 -13.41 -16.43
N SER A 138 -12.48 -12.58 -16.84
CA SER A 138 -13.62 -13.00 -17.65
C SER A 138 -13.21 -13.40 -19.07
N ASP A 139 -12.22 -12.72 -19.64
CA ASP A 139 -11.72 -13.03 -20.99
C ASP A 139 -10.88 -14.33 -21.02
N ARG A 140 -10.51 -14.88 -19.85
CA ARG A 140 -9.71 -16.12 -19.70
C ARG A 140 -10.53 -17.35 -19.29
N SER A 141 -11.83 -17.19 -19.02
CA SER A 141 -12.75 -18.28 -18.68
C SER A 141 -13.61 -18.67 -19.88
#